data_AF-A0A7W8NBX0-F1
#
_entry.id   AF-A0A7W8NBX0-F1
#
_cell.length_a   1.000
_cell.length_b   1.000
_cell.length_c   1.000
_cell.angle_alpha   90.00
_cell.angle_beta   90.00
_cell.angle_gamma   90.00
#
_symmetry.space_group_name_H-M   'P 1'
#
loop_
_entity.id
_entity.type
_entity.pdbx_description
1 polymer ?
#
loop_
_entity_poly.entity_id
_entity_poly.type
_entity_poly.pdbx_seq_one_letter_code
_entity_poly.pdbx_strand_id
1 'polypeptide(L)' 'MVTWAHERGVQLRLIEPGKPNQNAYIESFNGRLRDDVMTH' A
#
# COMPACT_ATOMS: atom_id res chain seq x y z
N MET A 1 9.08 -12.37 -2.65
CA MET A 1 8.89 -10.90 -2.60
C MET A 1 10.11 -10.18 -2.01
N VAL A 2 10.58 -10.54 -0.80
CA VAL A 2 11.80 -9.93 -0.21
C VAL A 2 13.05 -10.18 -1.06
N THR A 3 13.28 -11.42 -1.50
CA THR A 3 14.41 -11.77 -2.38
C THR A 3 14.41 -10.95 -3.66
N TRP A 4 13.27 -10.92 -4.36
CA TRP A 4 13.09 -10.13 -5.58
C TRP A 4 13.37 -8.64 -5.38
N ALA A 5 12.93 -8.07 -4.25
CA ALA A 5 13.13 -6.66 -3.93
C ALA A 5 14.62 -6.38 -3.66
N HIS A 6 15.28 -7.26 -2.92
CA HIS A 6 16.72 -7.18 -2.66
C HIS A 6 17.54 -7.26 -3.96
N GLU A 7 17.23 -8.22 -4.84
CA GLU A 7 17.90 -8.38 -6.14
C GLU A 7 17.75 -7.15 -7.05
N ARG A 8 16.68 -6.38 -6.87
CA ARG A 8 16.38 -5.17 -7.67
C ARG A 8 16.72 -3.87 -6.95
N GLY A 9 17.31 -3.93 -5.76
CA GLY A 9 17.60 -2.74 -4.96
C GLY A 9 16.36 -1.96 -4.51
N VAL A 10 15.19 -2.59 -4.51
CA VAL A 10 13.94 -1.96 -4.08
C VAL A 10 13.89 -1.94 -2.56
N GLN A 11 13.79 -0.74 -1.99
CA GLN A 11 13.64 -0.57 -0.55
C GLN A 11 12.20 -0.87 -0.12
N LEU A 12 12.07 -1.82 0.81
CA LEU A 12 10.81 -2.13 1.46
C LEU A 12 10.66 -1.27 2.72
N ARG A 13 9.58 -0.49 2.80
CA ARG A 13 9.18 0.21 4.03
C ARG A 13 7.88 -0.40 4.54
N LEU A 14 7.98 -1.07 5.68
CA LEU A 14 6.83 -1.68 6.35
C LEU A 14 6.21 -0.66 7.31
N ILE A 15 4.91 -0.78 7.53
CA ILE A 15 4.22 -0.03 8.58
C ILE A 15 4.53 -0.65 9.94
N GLU A 16 4.50 0.19 10.97
CA GLU A 16 4.64 -0.23 12.35
C GLU A 16 3.33 -0.88 12.82
N PRO A 17 3.42 -2.00 13.57
CA PRO A 17 2.24 -2.60 14.21
C PRO A 17 1.52 -1.58 15.09
N GLY A 18 0.20 -1.50 14.94
CA GLY A 18 -0.63 -0.57 15.73
C GLY A 18 -0.61 0.88 15.26
N LYS A 19 0.06 1.21 14.15
CA LYS A 19 0.05 2.55 13.54
C LYS A 19 -0.62 2.54 12.15
N PRO A 20 -1.95 2.34 12.08
CA PRO A 20 -2.68 2.26 10.81
C PRO A 20 -2.60 3.55 9.98
N ASN A 21 -2.41 4.69 10.64
CA ASN A 21 -2.26 5.98 9.98
C ASN A 21 -1.06 6.07 9.02
N GLN A 22 -0.05 5.21 9.15
CA GLN A 22 1.07 5.13 8.21
C GLN A 22 0.65 4.64 6.81
N ASN A 23 -0.52 4.00 6.69
CA ASN A 23 -1.10 3.53 5.43
C ASN A 23 -2.26 4.40 4.90
N ALA A 24 -2.63 5.48 5.61
CA ALA A 24 -3.88 6.21 5.36
C ALA A 24 -4.04 6.74 3.92
N TYR A 25 -2.94 7.16 3.29
CA TYR A 25 -2.97 7.61 1.89
C TYR A 25 -3.36 6.47 0.94
N ILE A 26 -2.77 5.29 1.10
CA ILE A 26 -3.08 4.12 0.26
C ILE A 26 -4.52 3.66 0.50
N GLU A 27 -5.00 3.71 1.75
CA GLU A 27 -6.38 3.34 2.07
C GLU A 27 -7.40 4.28 1.43
N SER A 28 -7.18 5.59 1.51
CA SER A 28 -8.06 6.57 0.85
C SER A 28 -8.03 6.46 -0.67
N PHE A 29 -6.85 6.23 -1.26
CA PHE A 29 -6.71 5.96 -2.69
C PHE A 29 -7.49 4.71 -3.12
N ASN A 30 -7.33 3.60 -2.38
CA ASN A 30 -8.04 2.35 -2.68
C ASN A 30 -9.55 2.48 -2.48
N GLY A 31 -9.99 3.26 -1.49
CA GLY A 31 -11.40 3.56 -1.27
C GLY A 31 -12.02 4.29 -2.46
N ARG A 32 -11.35 5.35 -2.94
CA ARG A 32 -11.79 6.10 -4.13
C ARG A 32 -11.79 5.25 -5.40
N LEU A 33 -10.71 4.51 -5.64
CA LEU A 33 -10.62 3.64 -6.81
C LEU A 33 -11.76 2.60 -6.82
N ARG A 34 -12.09 2.03 -5.66
CA ARG A 34 -13.20 1.08 -5.55
C ARG A 34 -14.55 1.73 -5.82
N ASP A 35 -14.76 2.94 -5.31
CA ASP A 35 -15.99 3.71 -5.57
C ASP A 35 -16.17 4.00 -7.08
N ASP A 36 -15.09 4.42 -7.75
CA ASP A 36 -15.08 4.69 -9.19
C ASP A 36 -15.28 3.40 -10.04
N VAL A 37 -14.71 2.26 -9.61
CA VAL A 37 -14.75 0.99 -10.36
C VAL A 37 -16.03 0.17 -10.11
N MET A 38 -16.65 0.26 -8.93
CA MET A 38 -17.89 -0.48 -8.63
C MET A 38 -19.18 0.25 -9.06
N THR A 39 -19.08 1.52 -9.45
CA THR A 39 -20.23 2.34 -9.91
C THR A 39 -20.42 2.30 -11.44
N HIS A 40 -19.63 1.48 -12.15
CA HIS A 40 -19.80 1.18 -13.58
C HIS A 40 -20.15 -0.30 -13.78
#